data_AF-A0A950SQK1-F1
#
_entry.id   AF-A0A950SQK1-F1
#
_cell.length_a   1.000
_cell.length_b   1.000
_cell.length_c   1.000
_cell.angle_alpha   90.00
_cell.angle_beta   90.00
_cell.angle_gamma   90.00
#
_symmetry.space_group_name_H-M   'P 1'
#
loop_
_entity.id
_entity.type
_entity.pdbx_description
1 polymer ?
#
loop_
_entity_poly.entity_id
_entity_poly.type
_entity_poly.pdbx_seq_one_letter_code
_entity_poly.pdbx_strand_id
1 'polypeptide(L)'
;MALATHPRLENLLASLSLNLAEEAGAALERASGLTGSPAAALLALAEFMEDSHVGRLADALGLTHSGAVRLVGKLEADGLLVRRHGADRRRVEVRLTARGRRRARAARAARDAVVRAATRGLDEDEAATLEGLLAKLIEARVTVRVAERGAGASMAWWCRTCDFSACGRAEGRCPAQTTVAQGAQL
;
A
#
# COMPACT_ATOMS: atom_id res chain seq x y z
N MET A 1 6.18 20.88 25.87
CA MET A 1 5.88 21.87 24.80
C MET A 1 4.47 21.61 24.32
N ALA A 2 3.59 22.61 24.34
CA ALA A 2 2.31 22.50 23.66
C ALA A 2 2.58 22.33 22.16
N LEU A 3 2.02 21.28 21.55
CA LEU A 3 2.08 21.11 20.10
C LEU A 3 1.38 22.32 19.47
N ALA A 4 2.09 23.04 18.59
CA ALA A 4 1.48 24.11 17.82
C ALA A 4 0.36 23.50 16.97
N THR A 5 -0.87 23.95 17.17
CA THR A 5 -2.01 23.56 16.35
C THR A 5 -2.08 24.46 15.14
N HIS A 6 -2.37 23.87 13.97
CA HIS A 6 -2.54 24.59 12.72
C HIS A 6 -3.90 24.24 12.11
N PRO A 7 -5.02 24.75 12.67
CA PRO A 7 -6.37 24.25 12.36
C PRO A 7 -6.71 24.29 10.86
N ARG A 8 -6.26 25.34 10.16
CA ARG A 8 -6.45 25.44 8.70
C ARG A 8 -5.67 24.35 7.95
N LEU A 9 -4.39 24.16 8.27
CA LEU A 9 -3.56 23.14 7.64
C LEU A 9 -4.11 21.74 7.91
N GLU A 10 -4.45 21.45 9.16
CA GLU A 10 -5.02 20.18 9.59
C GLU A 10 -6.32 19.86 8.84
N ASN A 11 -7.22 20.84 8.72
CA ASN A 11 -8.46 20.68 7.96
C ASN A 11 -8.22 20.47 6.47
N LEU A 12 -7.30 21.22 5.85
CA LEU A 12 -6.97 21.05 4.43
C LEU A 12 -6.35 19.68 4.17
N LEU A 13 -5.43 19.22 5.02
CA LEU A 13 -4.82 17.90 4.90
C LEU A 13 -5.86 16.79 5.07
N ALA A 14 -6.76 16.91 6.06
CA ALA A 14 -7.83 15.95 6.28
C ALA A 14 -8.79 15.87 5.07
N SER A 15 -9.23 17.03 4.57
CA SER A 15 -10.11 17.14 3.41
C SER A 15 -9.49 16.53 2.15
N LEU A 16 -8.25 16.92 1.83
CA LEU A 16 -7.54 16.42 0.64
C LEU A 16 -7.26 14.92 0.75
N SER A 17 -6.82 14.44 1.92
CA SER A 17 -6.51 13.03 2.13
C SER A 17 -7.74 12.13 1.94
N LEU A 18 -8.90 12.56 2.45
CA LEU A 18 -10.16 11.81 2.29
C LEU A 18 -10.56 11.72 0.82
N ASN A 19 -10.67 12.85 0.12
CA ASN A 19 -11.12 12.88 -1.27
C ASN A 19 -10.15 12.14 -2.20
N LEU A 20 -8.83 12.36 -2.05
CA LEU A 20 -7.85 11.62 -2.83
C LEU A 20 -7.93 10.12 -2.57
N ALA A 21 -8.11 9.69 -1.32
CA ALA A 21 -8.23 8.26 -1.01
C ALA A 21 -9.48 7.62 -1.63
N GLU A 22 -10.62 8.31 -1.59
CA GLU A 22 -11.88 7.83 -2.18
C GLU A 22 -11.80 7.77 -3.70
N GLU A 23 -11.34 8.84 -4.36
CA GLU A 23 -11.21 8.90 -5.81
C GLU A 23 -10.17 7.90 -6.33
N ALA A 24 -9.00 7.84 -5.70
CA ALA A 24 -7.93 6.88 -6.00
C ALA A 24 -8.42 5.44 -5.82
N GLY A 25 -9.12 5.18 -4.71
CA GLY A 25 -9.70 3.88 -4.39
C GLY A 25 -10.71 3.46 -5.46
N ALA A 26 -11.66 4.33 -5.79
CA ALA A 26 -12.67 4.06 -6.80
C ALA A 26 -12.07 3.85 -8.19
N ALA A 27 -11.04 4.62 -8.57
CA ALA A 27 -10.33 4.45 -9.84
C ALA A 27 -9.58 3.10 -9.90
N LEU A 28 -8.90 2.73 -8.82
CA LEU A 28 -8.21 1.45 -8.67
C LEU A 28 -9.20 0.28 -8.79
N GLU A 29 -10.31 0.36 -8.07
CA GLU A 29 -11.35 -0.69 -8.05
C GLU A 29 -11.99 -0.87 -9.43
N ARG A 30 -12.38 0.24 -10.09
CA ARG A 30 -12.90 0.19 -11.47
C ARG A 30 -11.93 -0.44 -12.45
N ALA A 31 -10.64 -0.05 -12.40
CA ALA A 31 -9.63 -0.55 -13.32
C ALA A 31 -9.23 -2.02 -13.05
N SER A 32 -9.30 -2.47 -11.80
CA SER A 32 -9.06 -3.87 -11.44
C SER A 32 -10.27 -4.79 -11.65
N GLY A 33 -11.49 -4.21 -11.65
CA GLY A 33 -12.74 -4.95 -11.58
C GLY A 33 -12.92 -5.68 -10.24
N LEU A 34 -12.32 -5.17 -9.16
CA LEU A 34 -12.33 -5.74 -7.82
C LEU A 34 -12.60 -4.64 -6.79
N THR A 35 -13.14 -5.00 -5.63
CA THR A 35 -13.50 -4.07 -4.56
C THR A 35 -12.78 -4.44 -3.26
N GLY A 36 -12.24 -3.47 -2.53
CA GLY A 36 -11.59 -3.66 -1.24
C GLY A 36 -10.31 -4.48 -1.28
N SER A 37 -10.14 -5.38 -0.30
CA SER A 37 -8.90 -6.16 -0.10
C SER A 37 -8.42 -6.95 -1.33
N PRO A 38 -9.27 -7.57 -2.18
CA PRO A 38 -8.84 -8.16 -3.44
C PRO A 38 -8.08 -7.21 -4.38
N ALA A 39 -8.49 -5.93 -4.44
CA ALA A 39 -7.84 -4.95 -5.28
C ALA A 39 -6.46 -4.54 -4.71
N ALA A 40 -6.38 -4.34 -3.39
CA ALA A 40 -5.11 -4.12 -2.70
C ALA A 40 -4.16 -5.34 -2.80
N ALA A 41 -4.69 -6.56 -2.76
CA ALA A 41 -3.92 -7.78 -2.92
C ALA A 41 -3.21 -7.85 -4.27
N LEU A 42 -3.89 -7.45 -5.37
CA LEU A 42 -3.28 -7.40 -6.69
C LEU A 42 -2.05 -6.48 -6.71
N LEU A 43 -2.15 -5.28 -6.12
CA LEU A 43 -1.03 -4.34 -6.09
C LEU A 43 0.11 -4.90 -5.23
N ALA A 44 -0.17 -5.41 -4.02
CA ALA A 44 0.85 -5.96 -3.14
C ALA A 44 1.59 -7.16 -3.77
N LEU A 45 0.86 -8.10 -4.36
CA LEU A 45 1.41 -9.28 -5.07
C LEU A 45 2.22 -8.89 -6.31
N ALA A 46 1.83 -7.83 -7.01
CA ALA A 46 2.58 -7.35 -8.17
C ALA A 46 3.88 -6.62 -7.78
N GLU A 47 3.90 -5.99 -6.60
CA GLU A 47 4.97 -5.08 -6.20
C GLU A 47 6.07 -5.76 -5.39
N PHE A 48 5.71 -6.48 -4.32
CA PHE A 48 6.70 -6.95 -3.34
C PHE A 48 6.35 -8.28 -2.67
N MET A 49 5.25 -8.90 -3.09
CA MET A 49 4.75 -10.14 -2.51
C MET A 49 4.66 -11.29 -3.52
N GLU A 50 5.46 -11.24 -4.58
CA GLU A 50 5.59 -12.39 -5.48
C GLU A 50 6.00 -13.63 -4.68
N ASP A 51 5.33 -14.75 -4.94
CA ASP A 51 5.50 -16.03 -4.22
C ASP A 51 5.31 -15.97 -2.71
N SER A 52 4.60 -14.96 -2.20
CA SER A 52 4.31 -14.89 -0.78
C SER A 52 3.31 -15.97 -0.36
N HIS A 53 3.50 -16.52 0.83
CA HIS A 53 2.52 -17.43 1.42
C HIS A 53 1.30 -16.66 1.94
N VAL A 54 0.16 -17.36 2.04
CA VAL A 54 -1.15 -16.78 2.39
C VAL A 54 -1.13 -16.02 3.73
N GLY A 55 -0.40 -16.51 4.73
CA GLY A 55 -0.24 -15.83 6.03
C GLY A 55 0.39 -14.44 5.90
N ARG A 56 1.48 -14.30 5.15
CA ARG A 56 2.11 -12.99 4.90
C ARG A 56 1.17 -12.04 4.15
N LEU A 57 0.39 -12.58 3.20
CA LEU A 57 -0.65 -11.79 2.52
C LEU A 57 -1.74 -11.33 3.48
N ALA A 58 -2.13 -12.18 4.44
CA ALA A 58 -3.06 -11.81 5.49
C ALA A 58 -2.54 -10.61 6.30
N ASP A 59 -1.28 -10.68 6.75
CA ASP A 59 -0.62 -9.59 7.48
C ASP A 59 -0.58 -8.30 6.66
N ALA A 60 -0.20 -8.40 5.38
CA ALA A 60 -0.08 -7.24 4.49
C ALA A 60 -1.41 -6.51 4.30
N LEU A 61 -2.51 -7.26 4.28
CA LEU A 61 -3.84 -6.74 4.06
C LEU A 61 -4.63 -6.50 5.36
N GLY A 62 -4.07 -6.83 6.52
CA GLY A 62 -4.77 -6.73 7.82
C GLY A 62 -5.95 -7.70 7.92
N LEU A 63 -5.86 -8.87 7.30
CA LEU A 63 -6.90 -9.89 7.29
C LEU A 63 -6.60 -10.98 8.30
N THR A 64 -7.65 -11.67 8.76
CA THR A 64 -7.46 -12.97 9.41
C THR A 64 -6.94 -13.99 8.40
N HIS A 65 -6.28 -15.05 8.88
CA HIS A 65 -5.81 -16.12 8.01
C HIS A 65 -6.94 -16.73 7.16
N SER A 66 -8.10 -17.00 7.77
CA SER A 66 -9.28 -17.51 7.06
C SER A 66 -9.83 -16.50 6.04
N GLY A 67 -9.78 -15.20 6.34
CA GLY A 67 -10.10 -14.13 5.40
C GLY A 67 -9.18 -14.13 4.17
N ALA A 68 -7.87 -14.28 4.39
CA ALA A 68 -6.89 -14.36 3.31
C ALA A 68 -7.07 -15.62 2.45
N VAL A 69 -7.36 -16.79 3.05
CA VAL A 69 -7.65 -18.03 2.30
C VAL A 69 -8.86 -17.84 1.37
N ARG A 70 -9.95 -17.23 1.86
CA ARG A 70 -11.14 -16.92 1.04
C ARG A 70 -10.81 -15.94 -0.09
N LEU A 71 -10.05 -14.89 0.21
CA LEU A 71 -9.60 -13.91 -0.79
C LEU A 71 -8.77 -14.57 -1.89
N VAL A 72 -7.82 -15.44 -1.51
CA VAL A 72 -7.00 -16.19 -2.47
C VAL A 72 -7.86 -17.09 -3.33
N GLY A 73 -8.81 -17.82 -2.73
CA GLY A 73 -9.73 -18.68 -3.49
C GLY A 73 -10.56 -17.90 -4.52
N LYS A 74 -11.03 -16.71 -4.17
CA LYS A 74 -11.74 -15.82 -5.11
C LYS A 74 -10.85 -15.38 -6.27
N LEU A 75 -9.65 -14.87 -5.96
CA LEU A 75 -8.71 -14.40 -6.98
C LEU A 75 -8.21 -15.54 -7.89
N GLU A 76 -8.11 -16.76 -7.37
CA GLU A 76 -7.80 -17.97 -8.14
C GLU A 76 -8.95 -18.34 -9.08
N ALA A 77 -10.19 -18.35 -8.58
CA ALA A 77 -11.39 -18.60 -9.39
C ALA A 77 -11.56 -17.55 -10.52
N ASP A 78 -11.19 -16.30 -10.26
CA ASP A 78 -11.19 -15.22 -11.26
C ASP A 78 -10.01 -15.32 -12.26
N GLY A 79 -9.10 -16.29 -12.10
CA GLY A 79 -7.92 -16.51 -12.93
C GLY A 79 -6.84 -15.44 -12.78
N LEU A 80 -6.81 -14.73 -11.65
CA LEU A 80 -5.89 -13.62 -11.38
C LEU A 80 -4.63 -14.04 -10.65
N LEU A 81 -4.69 -15.15 -9.92
CA LEU A 81 -3.52 -15.78 -9.31
C LEU A 81 -3.59 -17.30 -9.43
N VAL A 82 -2.49 -17.96 -9.11
CA VAL A 82 -2.41 -19.41 -8.94
C VAL A 82 -1.77 -19.73 -7.60
N ARG A 83 -2.23 -20.79 -6.94
CA ARG A 83 -1.53 -21.39 -5.81
C ARG A 83 -0.38 -22.26 -6.30
N ARG A 84 0.71 -22.25 -5.55
CA ARG A 84 1.85 -23.14 -5.76
C ARG A 84 2.22 -23.83 -4.45
N HIS A 85 2.67 -25.08 -4.57
CA HIS A 85 3.42 -25.70 -3.49
C HIS A 85 4.81 -25.06 -3.47
N GLY A 86 5.09 -24.32 -2.40
CA GLY A 86 6.41 -23.74 -2.18
C GLY A 86 7.46 -24.79 -1.84
N ALA A 87 8.68 -24.34 -1.57
CA ALA A 87 9.78 -25.21 -1.13
C ALA A 87 9.45 -25.90 0.21
N ASP A 88 8.77 -25.20 1.12
CA ASP A 88 8.13 -25.80 2.29
C ASP A 88 6.71 -26.24 1.91
N ARG A 89 6.51 -27.56 1.74
CA ARG A 89 5.21 -28.14 1.36
C ARG A 89 4.10 -27.84 2.37
N ARG A 90 4.43 -27.34 3.57
CA ARG A 90 3.47 -26.91 4.60
C ARG A 90 2.88 -25.53 4.35
N ARG A 91 3.37 -24.76 3.36
CA ARG A 91 2.91 -23.39 3.08
C ARG A 91 2.43 -23.26 1.64
N VAL A 92 1.22 -22.74 1.48
CA VAL A 92 0.65 -22.40 0.17
C VAL A 92 1.17 -21.02 -0.23
N GLU A 93 1.91 -20.97 -1.34
CA GLU A 93 2.38 -19.73 -1.97
C GLU A 93 1.40 -19.29 -3.06
N VAL A 94 1.32 -17.99 -3.30
CA VAL A 94 0.47 -17.43 -4.36
C VAL A 94 1.29 -16.57 -5.31
N ARG A 95 0.97 -16.66 -6.60
CA ARG A 95 1.59 -15.84 -7.64
C ARG A 95 0.54 -15.31 -8.60
N LEU A 96 0.65 -14.04 -8.99
CA LEU A 96 -0.22 -13.48 -10.02
C LEU A 96 -0.01 -14.18 -11.37
N THR A 97 -1.11 -14.46 -12.06
CA THR A 97 -1.08 -14.83 -13.47
C THR A 97 -0.70 -13.62 -14.33
N ALA A 98 -0.41 -13.84 -15.61
CA ALA A 98 -0.22 -12.74 -16.56
C ALA A 98 -1.44 -11.80 -16.60
N ARG A 99 -2.65 -12.35 -16.47
CA ARG A 99 -3.91 -11.58 -16.35
C ARG A 99 -3.93 -10.76 -15.07
N GLY A 100 -3.59 -11.36 -13.92
CA GLY A 100 -3.48 -10.66 -12.64
C GLY A 100 -2.52 -9.49 -12.69
N ARG A 101 -1.32 -9.68 -13.24
CA ARG A 101 -0.31 -8.61 -13.38
C ARG A 101 -0.78 -7.47 -14.28
N ARG A 102 -1.44 -7.78 -15.40
CA ARG A 102 -2.03 -6.73 -16.26
C ARG A 102 -3.07 -5.89 -15.50
N ARG A 103 -3.96 -6.54 -14.74
CA ARG A 103 -4.95 -5.83 -13.92
C ARG A 103 -4.31 -5.02 -12.80
N ALA A 104 -3.30 -5.54 -12.13
CA ALA A 104 -2.56 -4.80 -11.10
C ALA A 104 -1.92 -3.53 -11.67
N ARG A 105 -1.27 -3.62 -12.84
CA ARG A 105 -0.68 -2.45 -13.52
C ARG A 105 -1.74 -1.42 -13.91
N ALA A 106 -2.85 -1.85 -14.49
CA ALA A 106 -3.95 -0.95 -14.86
C ALA A 106 -4.54 -0.25 -13.62
N ALA A 107 -4.72 -1.00 -12.53
CA ALA A 107 -5.22 -0.47 -11.26
C ALA A 107 -4.26 0.53 -10.62
N ARG A 108 -2.95 0.24 -10.62
CA ARG A 108 -1.90 1.18 -10.17
C ARG A 108 -1.93 2.46 -11.01
N ALA A 109 -1.93 2.34 -12.34
CA ALA A 109 -1.93 3.47 -13.25
C ALA A 109 -3.16 4.37 -13.08
N ALA A 110 -4.35 3.79 -12.91
CA ALA A 110 -5.60 4.52 -12.68
C ALA A 110 -5.56 5.30 -11.36
N ARG A 111 -5.07 4.67 -10.28
CA ARG A 111 -4.87 5.33 -8.99
C ARG A 111 -3.89 6.50 -9.08
N ASP A 112 -2.77 6.29 -9.75
CA ASP A 112 -1.73 7.32 -9.88
C ASP A 112 -2.19 8.48 -10.78
N ALA A 113 -3.11 8.24 -11.72
CA ALA A 113 -3.66 9.30 -12.56
C ALA A 113 -4.49 10.31 -11.76
N VAL A 114 -5.24 9.85 -10.75
CA VAL A 114 -5.99 10.73 -9.82
C VAL A 114 -5.02 11.65 -9.08
N VAL A 115 -3.96 11.07 -8.48
CA VAL A 115 -2.97 11.86 -7.73
C VAL A 115 -2.21 12.82 -8.64
N ARG A 116 -1.80 12.37 -9.84
CA ARG A 116 -1.15 13.24 -10.84
C ARG A 116 -2.02 14.42 -11.24
N ALA A 117 -3.33 14.23 -11.37
CA ALA A 117 -4.24 15.33 -11.70
C ALA A 117 -4.29 16.40 -10.61
N ALA A 118 -4.18 16.00 -9.33
CA ALA A 118 -4.14 16.91 -8.20
C ALA A 118 -2.80 17.67 -8.06
N THR A 119 -1.69 17.08 -8.51
CA THR A 119 -0.34 17.69 -8.38
C THR A 119 0.17 18.37 -9.65
N ARG A 120 -0.55 18.28 -10.78
CA ARG A 120 -0.10 18.80 -12.09
C ARG A 120 0.20 20.30 -12.17
N GLY A 121 -0.31 21.07 -11.20
CA GLY A 121 -0.16 22.52 -11.17
C GLY A 121 1.06 23.00 -10.38
N LEU A 122 1.78 22.09 -9.73
CA LEU A 122 2.98 22.42 -8.96
C LEU A 122 4.17 22.57 -9.91
N ASP A 123 4.99 23.59 -9.69
CA ASP A 123 6.32 23.66 -10.29
C ASP A 123 7.31 22.70 -9.61
N GLU A 124 8.56 22.66 -10.07
CA GLU A 124 9.58 21.75 -9.56
C GLU A 124 9.94 22.02 -8.09
N ASP A 125 9.99 23.30 -7.68
CA ASP A 125 10.35 23.69 -6.31
C ASP A 125 9.19 23.44 -5.33
N GLU A 126 7.96 23.72 -5.76
CA GLU A 126 6.74 23.41 -5.01
C GLU A 126 6.56 21.89 -4.85
N ALA A 127 6.79 21.11 -5.91
CA ALA A 127 6.73 19.66 -5.87
C ALA A 127 7.80 19.07 -4.94
N ALA A 128 9.05 19.55 -5.01
CA ALA A 128 10.12 19.12 -4.11
C ALA A 128 9.82 19.48 -2.64
N THR A 129 9.28 20.68 -2.40
CA THR A 129 8.85 21.11 -1.06
C THR A 129 7.74 20.21 -0.52
N LEU A 130 6.72 19.93 -1.34
CA LEU A 130 5.62 19.05 -0.95
C LEU A 130 6.11 17.61 -0.70
N GLU A 131 6.99 17.08 -1.54
CA GLU A 131 7.60 15.75 -1.35
C GLU A 131 8.30 15.66 0.02
N GLY A 132 9.13 16.65 0.37
CA GLY A 132 9.81 16.69 1.66
C GLY A 132 8.86 16.77 2.86
N LEU A 133 7.77 17.53 2.75
CA LEU A 133 6.74 17.61 3.79
C LEU A 133 5.96 16.30 3.92
N LEU A 134 5.57 15.70 2.78
CA LEU A 134 4.91 14.40 2.76
C LEU A 134 5.79 13.31 3.38
N ALA A 135 7.08 13.28 3.08
CA ALA A 135 8.02 12.34 3.69
C ALA A 135 8.01 12.44 5.22
N LYS A 136 8.14 13.64 5.78
CA LYS A 136 8.07 13.86 7.24
C LYS A 136 6.74 13.40 7.85
N LEU A 137 5.62 13.70 7.19
CA LEU A 137 4.30 13.27 7.66
C LEU A 137 4.16 11.74 7.60
N ILE A 138 4.69 11.09 6.56
CA ILE A 138 4.70 9.63 6.43
C ILE A 138 5.52 9.00 7.55
N GLU A 139 6.73 9.48 7.83
CA GLU A 139 7.60 8.99 8.90
C GLU A 139 6.90 9.06 10.26
N ALA A 140 6.27 10.21 10.58
CA ALA A 140 5.51 10.39 11.81
C ALA A 140 4.36 9.36 11.92
N ARG A 141 3.60 9.12 10.84
CA ARG A 141 2.49 8.15 10.85
C ARG A 141 2.98 6.70 10.89
N VAL A 142 4.05 6.37 10.18
CA VAL A 142 4.63 5.02 10.17
C VAL A 142 5.20 4.68 11.54
N THR A 143 5.86 5.63 12.22
CA THR A 143 6.36 5.45 13.59
C THR A 143 5.26 4.99 14.54
N VAL A 144 4.11 5.69 14.54
CA VAL A 144 2.94 5.31 15.36
C VAL A 144 2.46 3.91 15.01
N ARG A 145 2.33 3.58 13.71
CA ARG A 145 1.85 2.27 13.26
C ARG A 145 2.78 1.12 13.62
N VAL A 146 4.09 1.35 13.60
CA VAL A 146 5.09 0.35 14.02
C VAL A 146 4.94 0.07 15.50
N ALA A 147 4.82 1.11 16.34
CA ALA A 147 4.60 0.96 17.77
C ALA A 147 3.29 0.22 18.09
N GLU A 148 2.18 0.61 17.46
CA GLU A 148 0.88 -0.06 17.62
C GLU A 148 0.94 -1.55 17.24
N ARG A 149 1.64 -1.88 16.14
CA ARG A 149 1.84 -3.27 15.73
C ARG A 149 2.71 -4.04 16.72
N GLY A 150 3.75 -3.43 17.27
CA GLY A 150 4.56 -4.00 18.35
C GLY A 150 3.74 -4.28 19.61
N ALA A 151 2.71 -3.47 19.87
CA ALA A 151 1.72 -3.67 20.94
C ALA A 151 0.61 -4.68 20.58
N GLY A 152 0.70 -5.38 19.44
CA GLY A 152 -0.23 -6.43 19.05
C GLY A 152 -1.42 -5.98 18.20
N ALA A 153 -1.48 -4.72 17.76
CA ALA A 153 -2.54 -4.27 16.87
C ALA A 153 -2.43 -4.94 15.49
N SER A 154 -3.54 -5.54 15.03
CA SER A 154 -3.65 -6.11 13.69
C SER A 154 -4.11 -5.03 12.71
N MET A 155 -3.23 -4.66 11.77
CA MET A 155 -3.53 -3.65 10.77
C MET A 155 -2.81 -3.93 9.45
N ALA A 156 -3.44 -3.52 8.35
CA ALA A 156 -2.84 -3.64 7.03
C ALA A 156 -1.53 -2.83 6.94
N TRP A 157 -0.59 -3.28 6.11
CA TRP A 157 0.68 -2.58 5.96
C TRP A 157 0.47 -1.21 5.31
N TRP A 158 1.29 -0.24 5.70
CA TRP A 158 1.31 1.09 5.11
C TRP A 158 1.47 1.02 3.59
N CYS A 159 2.45 0.23 3.14
CA CYS A 159 2.91 0.22 1.76
C CYS A 159 2.09 -0.70 0.81
N ARG A 160 0.94 -1.23 1.24
CA ARG A 160 0.21 -2.29 0.52
C ARG A 160 -0.30 -1.91 -0.88
N THR A 161 -0.37 -0.62 -1.19
CA THR A 161 -0.71 -0.08 -2.51
C THR A 161 0.39 0.83 -3.10
N CYS A 162 1.54 0.95 -2.43
CA CYS A 162 2.65 1.79 -2.89
C CYS A 162 3.31 1.24 -4.15
N ASP A 163 3.89 2.13 -4.95
CA ASP A 163 4.85 1.82 -6.00
C ASP A 163 6.24 1.96 -5.38
N PHE A 164 7.02 0.88 -5.31
CA PHE A 164 8.30 0.88 -4.60
C PHE A 164 9.40 1.54 -5.42
N SER A 165 9.27 1.56 -6.75
CA SER A 165 10.16 2.31 -7.61
C SER A 165 9.95 3.81 -7.40
N ALA A 166 8.70 4.28 -7.45
CA ALA A 166 8.38 5.68 -7.23
C ALA A 166 8.71 6.13 -5.79
N CYS A 167 8.57 5.23 -4.81
CA CYS A 167 8.91 5.51 -3.42
C CYS A 167 10.43 5.47 -3.15
N GLY A 168 11.27 5.21 -4.15
CA GLY A 168 12.72 5.23 -4.01
C GLY A 168 13.27 4.14 -3.07
N ARG A 169 12.60 2.98 -3.01
CA ARG A 169 12.91 1.93 -2.03
C ARG A 169 14.25 1.24 -2.30
N ALA A 170 14.60 1.06 -3.58
CA ALA A 170 15.89 0.48 -3.95
C ALA A 170 17.06 1.43 -3.60
N GLU A 171 16.79 2.73 -3.60
CA GLU A 171 17.73 3.81 -3.28
C GLU A 171 17.74 4.17 -1.79
N GLY A 172 16.95 3.49 -0.96
CA GLY A 172 16.86 3.78 0.48
C GLY A 172 16.18 5.11 0.82
N ARG A 173 15.39 5.69 -0.08
CA ARG A 173 14.69 6.98 0.10
C ARG A 173 13.24 6.84 0.57
N CYS A 174 12.71 5.61 0.65
CA CYS A 174 11.34 5.37 1.07
C CYS A 174 11.13 5.74 2.56
N PRO A 175 10.32 6.75 2.90
CA PRO A 175 10.16 7.21 4.29
C PRO A 175 9.61 6.13 5.22
N ALA A 176 8.75 5.25 4.71
CA ALA A 176 8.23 4.13 5.48
C ALA A 176 9.30 3.04 5.74
N GLN A 177 10.16 2.76 4.77
CA GLN A 177 11.23 1.77 4.91
C GLN A 177 12.32 2.28 5.87
N THR A 178 12.75 3.53 5.71
CA THR A 178 13.77 4.14 6.56
C THR A 178 13.30 4.19 8.01
N THR A 179 12.05 4.60 8.25
CA THR A 179 11.44 4.61 9.59
C THR A 179 11.43 3.22 10.23
N VAL A 180 10.99 2.19 9.50
CA VAL A 180 10.96 0.81 10.02
C VAL A 180 12.37 0.29 10.31
N ALA A 181 13.35 0.61 9.45
CA ALA A 181 14.74 0.20 9.65
C ALA A 181 15.36 0.84 10.90
N GLN A 182 15.07 2.12 11.16
CA GLN A 182 15.53 2.85 12.34
C GLN A 182 14.86 2.34 13.62
N GLY A 183 13.55 2.05 13.58
CA GLY A 183 12.82 1.50 14.72
C GLY A 183 13.20 0.06 15.09
N ALA A 184 13.82 -0.69 14.18
CA ALA A 184 14.35 -2.03 14.45
C ALA A 184 15.77 -2.02 15.07
N GLN A 185 16.39 -0.84 15.21
CA GLN A 185 17.72 -0.64 15.78
C GLN A 185 17.68 -0.13 17.25
N LEU A 186 16.48 0.03 17.82
CA LEU A 186 16.21 0.41 19.21
C LEU A 186 15.61 -0.78 19.96
#